data_AF-A0A5E4R879-F1
#
_entry.id   AF-A0A5E4R879-F1
#
_cell.length_a   1.000
_cell.length_b   1.000
_cell.length_c   1.000
_cell.angle_alpha   90.00
_cell.angle_beta   90.00
_cell.angle_gamma   90.00
#
_symmetry.space_group_name_H-M   'P 1'
#
loop_
_entity.id
_entity.type
_entity.pdbx_description
1 polymer ?
#
loop_
_entity_poly.entity_id
_entity_poly.type
_entity_poly.pdbx_seq_one_letter_code
_entity_poly.pdbx_strand_id
1 'polypeptide(L)'
;MIDARTGRPLTTDRPEAAERYQLAVDRILGSEAGAAEALDQALALDSNLALALAARHMLAKDANAADADFFKERALLAARAALPWERAHISALFALLEDPYTNLAATEAYIAANPGDLLVISQLCGYLIFYGGARKLERVLNIMESVDPHLRDDWAWLARLGFAASEAGDQNRGRALVERALQQRPQGKREFISTYPRA
;
A
#
# COMPACT_ATOMS: atom_id res chain seq x y z
N MET A 1 -6.29 -13.85 13.22
CA MET A 1 -6.13 -13.78 11.74
C MET A 1 -4.69 -13.40 11.40
N ILE A 2 -4.16 -13.78 10.23
CA ILE A 2 -2.80 -13.43 9.78
C ILE A 2 -2.90 -12.52 8.54
N ASP A 3 -2.08 -11.49 8.49
CA ASP A 3 -1.90 -10.66 7.30
C ASP A 3 -1.07 -11.39 6.23
N ALA A 4 -1.59 -11.47 5.01
CA ALA A 4 -1.03 -12.31 3.95
C ALA A 4 0.36 -11.88 3.47
N ARG A 5 0.75 -10.61 3.67
CA ARG A 5 2.03 -10.07 3.16
C ARG A 5 3.10 -9.99 4.25
N THR A 6 2.72 -9.51 5.42
CA THR A 6 3.64 -9.39 6.56
C THR A 6 3.82 -10.70 7.32
N GLY A 7 2.89 -11.66 7.17
CA GLY A 7 2.88 -12.92 7.93
C GLY A 7 2.58 -12.73 9.42
N ARG A 8 2.13 -11.53 9.83
CA ARG A 8 1.92 -11.17 11.23
C ARG A 8 0.45 -11.31 11.64
N PRO A 9 0.17 -11.61 12.92
CA PRO A 9 -1.21 -11.63 13.41
C PRO A 9 -1.84 -10.25 13.34
N LEU A 10 -3.13 -10.19 13.06
CA LEU A 10 -3.96 -8.98 13.11
C LEU A 10 -4.67 -8.87 14.45
N THR A 11 -4.90 -7.66 14.95
CA THR A 11 -5.63 -7.42 16.21
C THR A 11 -7.08 -7.90 16.15
N THR A 12 -7.72 -7.82 14.98
CA THR A 12 -9.12 -8.21 14.84
C THR A 12 -9.31 -9.72 15.03
N ASP A 13 -10.36 -10.08 15.77
CA ASP A 13 -10.85 -11.44 15.95
C ASP A 13 -11.93 -11.80 14.93
N ARG A 14 -12.32 -10.86 14.05
CA ARG A 14 -13.34 -11.03 13.00
C ARG A 14 -12.67 -11.41 11.67
N PRO A 15 -12.78 -12.67 11.22
CA PRO A 15 -12.19 -13.09 9.95
C PRO A 15 -12.65 -12.25 8.76
N GLU A 16 -13.94 -11.94 8.72
CA GLU A 16 -14.55 -11.16 7.64
C GLU A 16 -14.02 -9.72 7.60
N ALA A 17 -13.73 -9.11 8.75
CA ALA A 17 -13.12 -7.78 8.79
C ALA A 17 -11.68 -7.80 8.24
N ALA A 18 -10.91 -8.83 8.60
CA ALA A 18 -9.56 -9.03 8.08
C ALA A 18 -9.57 -9.26 6.56
N GLU A 19 -10.49 -10.06 6.04
CA GLU A 19 -10.64 -10.29 4.60
C GLU A 19 -10.98 -9.00 3.84
N ARG A 20 -11.89 -8.17 4.37
CA ARG A 20 -12.25 -6.88 3.77
C ARG A 20 -11.10 -5.88 3.80
N TYR A 21 -10.33 -5.85 4.89
CA TYR A 21 -9.11 -5.06 4.98
C TYR A 21 -8.07 -5.52 3.94
N GLN A 22 -7.80 -6.83 3.83
CA GLN A 22 -6.84 -7.35 2.85
C GLN A 22 -7.27 -7.07 1.41
N LEU A 23 -8.56 -7.20 1.10
CA LEU A 23 -9.13 -6.82 -0.19
C LEU A 23 -8.90 -5.32 -0.49
N ALA A 24 -9.07 -4.46 0.52
CA ALA A 24 -8.80 -3.04 0.34
C ALA A 24 -7.33 -2.75 0.07
N VAL A 25 -6.41 -3.38 0.82
CA VAL A 25 -4.96 -3.26 0.58
C VAL A 25 -4.61 -3.71 -0.82
N ASP A 26 -5.17 -4.83 -1.28
CA ASP A 26 -5.03 -5.30 -2.64
C ASP A 26 -5.50 -4.26 -3.67
N ARG A 27 -6.66 -3.64 -3.46
CA ARG A 27 -7.20 -2.62 -4.37
C ARG A 27 -6.35 -1.35 -4.36
N ILE A 28 -5.88 -0.90 -3.20
CA ILE A 28 -4.94 0.21 -3.09
C ILE A 28 -3.69 -0.09 -3.90
N LEU A 29 -3.11 -1.28 -3.68
CA LEU A 29 -1.88 -1.69 -4.35
C LEU A 29 -2.10 -1.85 -5.86
N GLY A 30 -3.27 -2.30 -6.31
CA GLY A 30 -3.60 -2.43 -7.72
C GLY A 30 -4.01 -1.13 -8.40
N SER A 31 -4.14 -0.03 -7.63
CA SER A 31 -4.80 1.20 -8.08
C SER A 31 -6.20 0.92 -8.65
N GLU A 32 -6.92 0.01 -8.00
CA GLU A 32 -8.28 -0.40 -8.36
C GLU A 32 -9.33 0.42 -7.61
N ALA A 33 -10.48 0.64 -8.24
CA ALA A 33 -11.64 1.21 -7.58
C ALA A 33 -12.17 0.28 -6.46
N GLY A 34 -12.97 0.82 -5.54
CA GLY A 34 -13.62 0.02 -4.50
C GLY A 34 -12.79 -0.15 -3.22
N ALA A 35 -11.62 0.49 -3.10
CA ALA A 35 -10.76 0.34 -1.93
C ALA A 35 -11.38 0.97 -0.67
N ALA A 36 -11.95 2.18 -0.79
CA ALA A 36 -12.61 2.86 0.32
C ALA A 36 -13.82 2.07 0.81
N GLU A 37 -14.62 1.53 -0.10
CA GLU A 37 -15.80 0.71 0.18
C GLU A 37 -15.44 -0.60 0.87
N ALA A 38 -14.33 -1.23 0.50
CA ALA A 38 -13.82 -2.42 1.18
C ALA A 38 -13.35 -2.09 2.61
N LEU A 39 -12.73 -0.92 2.83
CA LEU A 39 -12.38 -0.45 4.17
C LEU A 39 -13.63 -0.14 5.00
N ASP A 40 -14.63 0.52 4.41
CA ASP A 40 -15.88 0.83 5.10
C ASP A 40 -16.62 -0.47 5.50
N GLN A 41 -16.58 -1.51 4.67
CA GLN A 41 -17.07 -2.85 5.02
C GLN A 41 -16.28 -3.49 6.18
N ALA A 42 -14.94 -3.37 6.17
CA ALA A 42 -14.11 -3.86 7.26
C ALA A 42 -14.45 -3.14 8.59
N LEU A 43 -14.63 -1.82 8.54
CA LEU A 43 -14.95 -0.98 9.69
C LEU A 43 -16.38 -1.16 10.20
N ALA A 44 -17.32 -1.56 9.34
CA ALA A 44 -18.67 -1.96 9.76
C ALA A 44 -18.65 -3.28 10.57
N LEU A 45 -17.70 -4.18 10.29
CA LEU A 45 -17.54 -5.45 11.00
C LEU A 45 -16.67 -5.30 12.26
N ASP A 46 -15.65 -4.44 12.20
CA ASP A 46 -14.78 -4.09 13.32
C ASP A 46 -14.41 -2.60 13.27
N SER A 47 -15.19 -1.78 13.97
CA SER A 47 -15.02 -0.33 14.00
C SER A 47 -13.72 0.16 14.67
N ASN A 48 -12.96 -0.76 15.29
CA ASN A 48 -11.70 -0.50 15.96
C ASN A 48 -10.50 -1.17 15.25
N LEU A 49 -10.68 -1.68 14.03
CA LEU A 49 -9.56 -2.21 13.24
C LEU A 49 -8.63 -1.05 12.82
N ALA A 50 -7.58 -0.84 13.61
CA ALA A 50 -6.69 0.32 13.49
C ALA A 50 -6.02 0.44 12.11
N LEU A 51 -5.61 -0.70 11.52
CA LEU A 51 -5.04 -0.74 10.17
C LEU A 51 -6.04 -0.28 9.09
N ALA A 52 -7.31 -0.68 9.19
CA ALA A 52 -8.34 -0.27 8.25
C ALA A 52 -8.65 1.23 8.39
N LEU A 53 -8.70 1.75 9.62
CA LEU A 53 -8.85 3.18 9.88
C LEU A 53 -7.68 3.99 9.28
N ALA A 54 -6.45 3.50 9.42
CA ALA A 54 -5.26 4.18 8.89
C ALA A 54 -5.23 4.17 7.35
N ALA A 55 -5.54 3.04 6.71
CA ALA A 55 -5.69 2.97 5.25
C ALA A 55 -6.84 3.85 4.76
N ARG A 56 -7.93 3.98 5.52
CA ARG A 56 -9.09 4.81 5.16
C ARG A 56 -8.76 6.30 5.27
N HIS A 57 -7.99 6.69 6.30
CA HIS A 57 -7.43 8.04 6.41
C HIS A 57 -6.56 8.38 5.20
N MET A 58 -5.67 7.47 4.80
CA MET A 58 -4.80 7.67 3.63
C MET A 58 -5.62 7.96 2.36
N LEU A 59 -6.64 7.15 2.07
CA LEU A 59 -7.52 7.37 0.90
C LEU A 59 -8.35 8.65 1.02
N ALA A 60 -8.89 8.96 2.20
CA ALA A 60 -9.63 10.19 2.44
C ALA A 60 -8.76 11.43 2.22
N LYS A 61 -7.51 11.40 2.70
CA LYS A 61 -6.55 12.48 2.53
C LYS A 61 -6.17 12.67 1.06
N ASP A 62 -5.91 11.58 0.32
CA ASP A 62 -5.62 11.63 -1.12
C ASP A 62 -6.79 12.22 -1.92
N ALA A 63 -8.03 11.89 -1.53
CA ALA A 63 -9.25 12.47 -2.11
C ALA A 63 -9.59 13.88 -1.59
N ASN A 64 -8.78 14.45 -0.69
CA ASN A 64 -9.02 15.72 -0.01
C ASN A 64 -10.41 15.80 0.66
N ALA A 65 -10.86 14.67 1.22
CA ALA A 65 -12.15 14.52 1.86
C ALA A 65 -12.19 15.20 3.25
N ALA A 66 -13.30 15.85 3.57
CA ALA A 66 -13.47 16.62 4.81
C ALA A 66 -13.42 15.75 6.09
N ASP A 67 -13.66 14.44 5.96
CA ASP A 67 -13.68 13.47 7.06
C ASP A 67 -12.33 12.75 7.24
N ALA A 68 -11.27 13.15 6.52
CA ALA A 68 -9.96 12.49 6.61
C ALA A 68 -9.43 12.46 8.05
N ASP A 69 -9.52 13.57 8.78
CA ASP A 69 -9.00 13.67 10.16
C ASP A 69 -9.81 12.83 11.15
N PHE A 70 -11.10 12.60 10.89
CA PHE A 70 -11.91 11.68 11.70
C PHE A 70 -11.31 10.27 11.70
N PHE A 71 -10.90 9.76 10.54
CA PHE A 71 -10.26 8.45 10.44
C PHE A 71 -8.89 8.42 11.11
N LYS A 72 -8.10 9.52 11.04
CA LYS A 72 -6.80 9.64 11.73
C LYS A 72 -6.96 9.51 13.24
N GLU A 73 -7.87 10.29 13.82
CA GLU A 73 -8.12 10.29 15.27
C GLU A 73 -8.57 8.91 15.77
N ARG A 74 -9.51 8.29 15.04
CA ARG A 74 -10.00 6.94 15.32
C ARG A 74 -8.88 5.91 15.23
N ALA A 75 -8.02 5.97 14.20
CA ALA A 75 -6.91 5.05 14.04
C ALA A 75 -5.93 5.13 15.22
N LEU A 76 -5.58 6.35 15.66
CA LEU A 76 -4.69 6.57 16.79
C LEU A 76 -5.28 6.07 18.12
N LEU A 77 -6.58 6.22 18.31
CA LEU A 77 -7.27 5.67 19.49
C LEU A 77 -7.24 4.14 19.49
N ALA A 78 -7.62 3.53 18.37
CA ALA A 78 -7.62 2.08 18.21
C ALA A 78 -6.21 1.47 18.33
N ALA A 79 -5.19 2.17 17.82
CA ALA A 79 -3.78 1.75 17.88
C ALA A 79 -3.28 1.51 19.32
N ARG A 80 -3.91 2.12 20.35
CA ARG A 80 -3.54 1.91 21.76
C ARG A 80 -3.70 0.45 22.19
N ALA A 81 -4.67 -0.26 21.64
CA ALA A 81 -4.93 -1.69 21.91
C ALA A 81 -4.37 -2.62 20.83
N ALA A 82 -3.82 -2.06 19.74
CA ALA A 82 -3.34 -2.83 18.59
C ALA A 82 -2.05 -3.62 18.91
N LEU A 83 -1.62 -4.47 17.97
CA LEU A 83 -0.35 -5.17 18.09
C LEU A 83 0.83 -4.22 17.84
N PRO A 84 2.04 -4.52 18.37
CA PRO A 84 3.21 -3.66 18.21
C PRO A 84 3.52 -3.30 16.76
N TRP A 85 3.37 -4.24 15.84
CA TRP A 85 3.65 -4.00 14.43
C TRP A 85 2.60 -3.12 13.75
N GLU A 86 1.33 -3.26 14.11
CA GLU A 86 0.25 -2.43 13.56
C GLU A 86 0.44 -0.97 14.01
N ARG A 87 0.86 -0.75 15.27
CA ARG A 87 1.24 0.58 15.74
C ARG A 87 2.39 1.16 14.92
N ALA A 88 3.43 0.36 14.68
CA ALA A 88 4.59 0.81 13.91
C ALA A 88 4.21 1.16 12.46
N HIS A 89 3.37 0.33 11.82
CA HIS A 89 2.78 0.59 10.50
C HIS A 89 2.04 1.93 10.47
N ILE A 90 1.12 2.15 11.42
CA ILE A 90 0.30 3.36 11.46
C ILE A 90 1.18 4.59 11.67
N SER A 91 2.16 4.53 12.58
CA SER A 91 3.10 5.62 12.82
C SER A 91 3.92 5.95 11.57
N ALA A 92 4.46 4.95 10.88
CA ALA A 92 5.25 5.17 9.66
C ALA A 92 4.39 5.73 8.52
N LEU A 93 3.19 5.18 8.31
CA LEU A 93 2.26 5.65 7.28
C LEU A 93 1.84 7.09 7.54
N PHE A 94 1.44 7.43 8.77
CA PHE A 94 0.98 8.78 9.09
C PHE A 94 2.10 9.81 9.02
N ALA A 95 3.30 9.47 9.49
CA ALA A 95 4.48 10.33 9.36
C ALA A 95 4.78 10.64 7.88
N LEU A 96 4.74 9.61 7.02
CA LEU A 96 4.93 9.77 5.59
C LEU A 96 3.83 10.62 4.94
N LEU A 97 2.57 10.50 5.36
CA LEU A 97 1.46 11.30 4.83
C LEU A 97 1.46 12.75 5.32
N GLU A 98 1.99 13.01 6.51
CA GLU A 98 2.03 14.35 7.09
C GLU A 98 3.12 15.21 6.45
N ASP A 99 4.36 14.71 6.43
CA ASP A 99 5.48 15.35 5.75
C ASP A 99 6.47 14.27 5.27
N PRO A 100 6.36 13.83 4.00
CA PRO A 100 7.25 12.81 3.46
C PRO A 100 8.71 13.21 3.47
N TYR A 101 9.02 14.50 3.32
CA TYR A 101 10.39 14.98 3.22
C TYR A 101 11.09 14.90 4.58
N THR A 102 10.46 15.45 5.61
CA THR A 102 11.01 15.42 6.98
C THR A 102 11.06 14.00 7.55
N ASN A 103 10.14 13.12 7.16
CA ASN A 103 10.04 11.75 7.67
C ASN A 103 10.71 10.69 6.79
N LEU A 104 11.42 11.09 5.73
CA LEU A 104 11.99 10.15 4.75
C LEU A 104 12.91 9.11 5.41
N ALA A 105 13.89 9.56 6.19
CA ALA A 105 14.88 8.67 6.83
C ALA A 105 14.22 7.71 7.85
N ALA A 106 13.23 8.19 8.59
CA ALA A 106 12.49 7.37 9.54
C ALA A 106 11.63 6.31 8.83
N THR A 107 11.01 6.67 7.72
CA THR A 107 10.21 5.75 6.90
C THR A 107 11.10 4.69 6.23
N GLU A 108 12.28 5.07 5.76
CA GLU A 108 13.28 4.12 5.23
C GLU A 108 13.78 3.14 6.29
N ALA A 109 14.06 3.62 7.50
CA ALA A 109 14.42 2.74 8.62
C ALA A 109 13.26 1.79 8.98
N TYR A 110 12.02 2.27 8.94
CA TYR A 110 10.84 1.43 9.16
C TYR A 110 10.74 0.29 8.14
N ILE A 111 10.81 0.59 6.84
CA ILE A 111 10.67 -0.45 5.81
C ILE A 111 11.83 -1.44 5.81
N ALA A 112 13.04 -1.01 6.18
CA ALA A 112 14.19 -1.91 6.35
C ALA A 112 13.95 -2.92 7.48
N ALA A 113 13.30 -2.50 8.57
CA ALA A 113 12.92 -3.37 9.68
C ALA A 113 11.63 -4.18 9.42
N ASN A 114 10.84 -3.78 8.43
CA ASN A 114 9.54 -4.37 8.10
C ASN A 114 9.40 -4.60 6.58
N PRO A 115 10.27 -5.44 5.97
CA PRO A 115 10.37 -5.55 4.53
C PRO A 115 9.16 -6.25 3.88
N GLY A 116 8.22 -6.78 4.67
CA GLY A 116 6.94 -7.34 4.23
C GLY A 116 5.77 -6.34 4.18
N ASP A 117 5.94 -5.12 4.69
CA ASP A 117 4.88 -4.11 4.72
C ASP A 117 4.75 -3.37 3.38
N LEU A 118 4.18 -4.07 2.41
CA LEU A 118 4.13 -3.60 1.03
C LEU A 118 3.32 -2.31 0.86
N LEU A 119 2.39 -2.00 1.77
CA LEU A 119 1.60 -0.77 1.69
C LEU A 119 2.45 0.47 1.99
N VAL A 120 3.22 0.47 3.09
CA VAL A 120 4.13 1.58 3.42
C VAL A 120 5.27 1.67 2.41
N ILE A 121 5.82 0.53 1.98
CA ILE A 121 6.84 0.46 0.92
C ILE A 121 6.31 1.09 -0.37
N SER A 122 5.09 0.74 -0.78
CA SER A 122 4.45 1.31 -1.97
C SER A 122 4.30 2.83 -1.86
N GLN A 123 3.85 3.34 -0.71
CA GLN A 123 3.64 4.77 -0.52
C GLN A 123 4.96 5.54 -0.56
N LEU A 124 6.02 5.00 0.07
CA LEU A 124 7.35 5.61 0.03
C LEU A 124 7.90 5.62 -1.40
N CYS A 125 7.82 4.51 -2.14
CA CYS A 125 8.28 4.45 -3.52
C CYS A 125 7.48 5.38 -4.45
N GLY A 126 6.17 5.51 -4.21
CA GLY A 126 5.31 6.47 -4.91
C GLY A 126 5.73 7.93 -4.69
N TYR A 127 6.20 8.28 -3.49
CA TYR A 127 6.81 9.58 -3.24
C TYR A 127 8.18 9.72 -3.94
N LEU A 128 9.05 8.73 -3.78
CA LEU A 128 10.43 8.78 -4.27
C LEU A 128 10.52 8.85 -5.79
N ILE A 129 9.64 8.21 -6.56
CA ILE A 129 9.69 8.26 -8.03
C ILE A 129 9.58 9.70 -8.58
N PHE A 130 8.94 10.61 -7.83
CA PHE A 130 8.83 12.02 -8.18
C PHE A 130 9.89 12.87 -7.46
N TYR A 131 10.09 12.64 -6.16
CA TYR A 131 10.85 13.55 -5.28
C TYR A 131 12.19 13.00 -4.76
N GLY A 132 12.60 11.80 -5.17
CA GLY A 132 13.80 11.10 -4.67
C GLY A 132 15.14 11.60 -5.19
N GLY A 133 15.20 12.77 -5.84
CA GLY A 133 16.42 13.35 -6.40
C GLY A 133 16.95 12.64 -7.66
N ALA A 134 18.21 12.88 -8.01
CA ALA A 134 18.80 12.44 -9.29
C ALA A 134 18.86 10.91 -9.45
N ARG A 135 18.98 10.16 -8.35
CA ARG A 135 19.06 8.68 -8.34
C ARG A 135 17.74 8.01 -7.94
N LYS A 136 16.62 8.72 -8.08
CA LYS A 136 15.31 8.24 -7.62
C LYS A 136 14.90 6.89 -8.20
N LEU A 137 15.15 6.66 -9.50
CA LEU A 137 14.76 5.43 -10.19
C LEU A 137 15.53 4.22 -9.64
N GLU A 138 16.84 4.36 -9.48
CA GLU A 138 17.71 3.36 -8.85
C GLU A 138 17.31 3.11 -7.39
N ARG A 139 17.02 4.17 -6.63
CA ARG A 139 16.60 4.04 -5.22
C ARG A 139 15.29 3.28 -5.08
N VAL A 140 14.29 3.58 -5.93
CA VAL A 140 13.01 2.85 -5.94
C VAL A 140 13.21 1.39 -6.32
N LEU A 141 14.04 1.10 -7.33
CA LEU A 141 14.39 -0.27 -7.72
C LEU A 141 15.04 -1.03 -6.55
N ASN A 142 16.06 -0.46 -5.90
CA ASN A 142 16.77 -1.09 -4.79
C ASN A 142 15.83 -1.39 -3.60
N ILE A 143 14.90 -0.49 -3.29
CA ILE A 143 13.88 -0.72 -2.26
C ILE A 143 12.99 -1.92 -2.63
N MET A 144 12.48 -1.94 -3.87
CA MET A 144 11.63 -3.04 -4.33
C MET A 144 12.37 -4.38 -4.41
N GLU A 145 13.67 -4.39 -4.64
CA GLU A 145 14.49 -5.61 -4.59
C GLU A 145 14.80 -6.09 -3.15
N SER A 146 14.68 -5.20 -2.17
CA SER A 146 15.02 -5.46 -0.77
C SER A 146 13.82 -5.90 0.09
N VAL A 147 12.65 -6.11 -0.50
CA VAL A 147 11.47 -6.60 0.22
C VAL A 147 11.67 -8.01 0.77
N ASP A 148 10.76 -8.45 1.64
CA ASP A 148 10.78 -9.79 2.20
C ASP A 148 10.74 -10.86 1.08
N PRO A 149 11.63 -11.87 1.10
CA PRO A 149 11.64 -12.92 0.09
C PRO A 149 10.30 -13.65 -0.11
N HIS A 150 9.43 -13.67 0.91
CA HIS A 150 8.08 -14.25 0.80
C HIS A 150 7.20 -13.50 -0.21
N LEU A 151 7.45 -12.21 -0.46
CA LEU A 151 6.69 -11.39 -1.42
C LEU A 151 7.11 -11.60 -2.88
N ARG A 152 8.11 -12.44 -3.16
CA ARG A 152 8.67 -12.59 -4.53
C ARG A 152 7.68 -13.15 -5.55
N ASP A 153 6.62 -13.79 -5.08
CA ASP A 153 5.53 -14.26 -5.92
C ASP A 153 4.21 -13.51 -5.70
N ASP A 154 4.21 -12.44 -4.89
CA ASP A 154 3.05 -11.56 -4.72
C ASP A 154 2.86 -10.69 -5.97
N TRP A 155 1.64 -10.69 -6.51
CA TRP A 155 1.29 -9.97 -7.74
C TRP A 155 1.54 -8.46 -7.64
N ALA A 156 1.28 -7.85 -6.49
CA ALA A 156 1.40 -6.40 -6.30
C ALA A 156 2.86 -5.97 -6.22
N TRP A 157 3.70 -6.81 -5.61
CA TRP A 157 5.15 -6.65 -5.64
C TRP A 157 5.70 -6.83 -7.05
N LEU A 158 5.32 -7.91 -7.76
CA LEU A 158 5.76 -8.15 -9.14
C LEU A 158 5.43 -6.97 -10.06
N ALA A 159 4.22 -6.42 -9.97
CA ALA A 159 3.81 -5.26 -10.75
C ALA A 159 4.69 -4.02 -10.45
N ARG A 160 4.98 -3.76 -9.17
CA ARG A 160 5.79 -2.60 -8.73
C ARG A 160 7.26 -2.75 -9.09
N LEU A 161 7.83 -3.92 -8.86
CA LEU A 161 9.21 -4.20 -9.28
C LEU A 161 9.33 -4.12 -10.80
N GLY A 162 8.34 -4.62 -11.53
CA GLY A 162 8.31 -4.53 -12.99
C GLY A 162 8.26 -3.10 -13.51
N PHE A 163 7.46 -2.24 -12.87
CA PHE A 163 7.47 -0.80 -13.12
C PHE A 163 8.84 -0.18 -12.80
N ALA A 164 9.37 -0.41 -11.60
CA ALA A 164 10.66 0.13 -11.17
C ALA A 164 11.83 -0.28 -12.08
N ALA A 165 11.86 -1.55 -12.53
CA ALA A 165 12.87 -2.07 -13.44
C ALA A 165 12.76 -1.41 -14.83
N SER A 166 11.53 -1.23 -15.34
CA SER A 166 11.30 -0.52 -16.62
C SER A 166 11.81 0.91 -16.57
N GLU A 167 11.45 1.65 -15.51
CA GLU A 167 11.86 3.04 -15.32
C GLU A 167 13.38 3.16 -15.12
N ALA A 168 14.01 2.20 -14.46
CA ALA A 168 15.46 2.14 -14.30
C ALA A 168 16.22 1.71 -15.58
N GLY A 169 15.51 1.41 -16.67
CA GLY A 169 16.08 1.14 -18.00
C GLY A 169 16.05 -0.33 -18.44
N ASP A 170 15.66 -1.26 -17.59
CA ASP A 170 15.52 -2.69 -17.94
C ASP A 170 14.06 -3.03 -18.29
N GLN A 171 13.63 -2.53 -19.46
CA GLN A 171 12.27 -2.69 -19.97
C GLN A 171 11.89 -4.17 -20.20
N ASN A 172 12.86 -5.02 -20.54
CA ASN A 172 12.59 -6.44 -20.79
C ASN A 172 12.27 -7.17 -19.49
N ARG A 173 13.09 -6.96 -18.44
CA ARG A 173 12.80 -7.49 -17.10
C ARG A 173 11.49 -6.93 -16.57
N GLY A 174 11.29 -5.62 -16.74
CA GLY A 174 10.08 -4.94 -16.31
C GLY A 174 8.81 -5.54 -16.91
N ARG A 175 8.78 -5.74 -18.23
CA ARG A 175 7.68 -6.39 -18.93
C ARG A 175 7.42 -7.82 -18.42
N ALA A 176 8.47 -8.64 -18.30
CA ALA A 176 8.31 -10.02 -17.83
C ALA A 176 7.70 -10.11 -16.42
N LEU A 177 8.08 -9.19 -15.53
CA LEU A 177 7.51 -9.12 -14.17
C LEU A 177 6.04 -8.67 -14.17
N VAL A 178 5.70 -7.63 -14.96
CA VAL A 178 4.31 -7.15 -15.08
C VAL A 178 3.40 -8.22 -15.71
N GLU A 179 3.88 -8.94 -16.73
CA GLU A 179 3.13 -10.03 -17.34
C GLU A 179 2.81 -11.15 -16.34
N ARG A 180 3.78 -11.52 -15.48
CA ARG A 180 3.55 -12.47 -14.38
C ARG A 180 2.51 -11.95 -13.37
N ALA A 181 2.60 -10.67 -12.99
CA ALA A 181 1.61 -10.06 -12.10
C ALA A 181 0.19 -10.11 -12.69
N LEU A 182 0.05 -9.80 -13.98
CA LEU A 182 -1.24 -9.83 -14.69
C LEU A 182 -1.82 -11.24 -14.82
N GLN A 183 -0.98 -12.27 -14.93
CA GLN A 183 -1.43 -13.67 -14.92
C GLN A 183 -2.03 -14.06 -13.55
N GLN A 184 -1.48 -13.54 -12.46
CA GLN A 184 -1.99 -13.79 -11.10
C GLN A 184 -3.24 -12.97 -10.78
N ARG A 185 -3.31 -11.71 -11.26
CA ARG A 185 -4.46 -10.82 -11.06
C ARG A 185 -4.91 -10.20 -12.40
N PRO A 186 -5.73 -10.91 -13.20
CA PRO A 186 -6.16 -10.43 -14.51
C PRO A 186 -7.12 -9.24 -14.46
N GLN A 187 -7.70 -8.94 -13.29
CA GLN A 187 -8.80 -8.00 -13.10
C GLN A 187 -8.40 -6.52 -13.28
N GLY A 188 -7.10 -6.21 -13.38
CA GLY A 188 -6.59 -4.86 -13.66
C GLY A 188 -6.78 -4.36 -15.11
N LYS A 189 -7.65 -5.00 -15.92
CA LYS A 189 -8.08 -4.40 -17.19
C LYS A 189 -8.93 -3.18 -16.89
N ARG A 190 -8.29 -2.01 -16.91
CA ARG A 190 -8.95 -0.70 -16.99
C ARG A 190 -10.10 -0.80 -17.99
N GLU A 191 -11.32 -0.56 -17.53
CA GLU A 191 -12.37 -0.02 -18.38
C GLU A 191 -11.89 1.35 -18.85
N PHE A 192 -11.06 1.37 -19.89
CA PHE A 192 -10.92 2.54 -20.72
C PHE A 192 -12.26 2.70 -21.44
N ILE A 193 -13.18 3.43 -20.81
CA ILE A 193 -14.26 4.08 -21.53
C ILE A 193 -13.55 4.96 -22.55
N SER A 194 -13.61 4.52 -23.80
CA SER A 194 -13.18 5.28 -24.97
C SER A 194 -14.11 6.48 -25.12
N THR A 195 -13.84 7.57 -24.40
CA THR A 195 -14.37 8.89 -24.70
C THR A 195 -13.36 9.66 -25.54
N TYR A 196 -13.21 9.23 -26.79
CA TYR A 196 -12.92 10.16 -27.87
C TYR A 196 -13.90 9.86 -29.00
N PRO A 197 -14.76 10.82 -29.40
CA PRO A 197 -15.53 10.65 -30.62
C PRO A 197 -14.54 10.60 -31.79
N ARG A 198 -14.68 9.57 -32.64
CA ARG A 198 -14.03 9.58 -33.95
C ARG A 198 -14.59 10.78 -34.72
N ALA A 199 -13.70 11.71 -35.06
CA ALA A 199 -13.87 12.68 -36.14
C ALA A 199 -12.64 12.56 -37.04
#